data_AF-A0A450TP76-F1
#
_entry.id   AF-A0A450TP76-F1
#
_cell.length_a   1.000
_cell.length_b   1.000
_cell.length_c   1.000
_cell.angle_alpha   90.00
_cell.angle_beta   90.00
_cell.angle_gamma   90.00
#
_symmetry.space_group_name_H-M   'P 1'
#
loop_
_entity.id
_entity.type
_entity.pdbx_description
1 polymer ?
#
loop_
_entity_poly.entity_id
_entity_poly.type
_entity_poly.pdbx_seq_one_letter_code
_entity_poly.pdbx_strand_id
1 'polypeptide(L)'
;MNNFSSSATSPDRDEYPKVTQADLDRARFRVGLQPEPRRQRITLSLDINLIEYFKSKAGEQGYRTLINLINGSDRDCPILGQQ
;
A
#
# COMPACT_ATOMS: atom_id res chain seq x y z
N MET A 1 -28.00 14.04 -40.28
CA MET A 1 -27.37 15.24 -39.71
C MET A 1 -26.48 14.80 -38.56
N ASN A 2 -25.14 14.92 -38.71
CA ASN A 2 -24.21 14.71 -37.59
C ASN A 2 -24.00 16.06 -36.89
N ASN A 3 -24.60 16.19 -35.70
CA ASN A 3 -24.37 17.33 -34.83
C ASN A 3 -23.05 17.11 -34.09
N PHE A 4 -21.94 17.56 -34.67
CA PHE A 4 -20.67 17.62 -33.95
C PHE A 4 -20.80 18.66 -32.84
N SER A 5 -21.08 18.18 -31.63
CA SER A 5 -21.02 19.01 -30.43
C SER A 5 -19.56 19.15 -30.04
N SER A 6 -19.00 20.33 -30.30
CA SER A 6 -17.72 20.75 -29.76
C SER A 6 -17.99 21.92 -28.82
N SER A 7 -17.73 21.73 -27.53
CA SER A 7 -17.71 22.85 -26.57
C SER A 7 -16.30 23.42 -26.54
N ALA A 8 -16.19 24.74 -26.61
CA ALA A 8 -14.93 25.43 -26.36
C ALA A 8 -14.45 25.12 -24.94
N THR A 9 -13.24 24.61 -24.80
CA THR A 9 -12.53 24.51 -23.52
C THR A 9 -12.19 25.94 -23.09
N SER A 10 -13.04 26.56 -22.28
CA SER A 10 -12.73 27.86 -21.67
C SER A 10 -11.72 27.64 -20.54
N PRO A 11 -10.61 28.38 -20.47
CA PRO A 11 -9.61 28.22 -19.41
C PRO A 11 -10.16 28.51 -18.01
N ASP A 12 -11.27 29.25 -17.92
CA ASP A 12 -11.99 29.59 -16.69
C ASP A 12 -12.72 28.37 -16.04
N ARG A 13 -12.91 27.28 -16.80
CA ARG A 13 -13.57 26.06 -16.30
C ARG A 13 -12.60 25.02 -15.75
N ASP A 14 -11.30 25.22 -15.96
CA ASP A 14 -10.24 24.34 -15.47
C ASP A 14 -9.60 24.88 -14.18
N GLU A 15 -10.22 25.87 -13.53
CA GLU A 15 -9.81 26.37 -12.23
C GLU A 15 -10.20 25.36 -11.13
N TYR A 16 -9.41 24.30 -11.01
CA TYR A 16 -9.50 23.38 -9.89
C TYR A 16 -8.92 24.03 -8.64
N PRO A 17 -9.58 23.87 -7.47
CA PRO A 17 -9.01 24.35 -6.22
C PRO A 17 -7.64 23.71 -6.01
N LYS A 18 -6.66 24.52 -5.60
CA LYS A 18 -5.31 24.03 -5.32
C LYS A 18 -5.39 22.98 -4.22
N VAL A 19 -4.80 21.81 -4.47
CA VAL A 19 -4.69 20.75 -3.47
C VAL A 19 -3.90 21.28 -2.27
N THR A 20 -4.53 21.28 -1.11
CA THR A 20 -3.93 21.74 0.15
C THR A 20 -3.41 20.56 0.97
N GLN A 21 -2.55 20.84 1.95
CA GLN A 21 -2.09 19.81 2.90
C GLN A 21 -3.27 19.17 3.65
N ALA A 22 -4.29 19.96 4.00
CA ALA A 22 -5.50 19.46 4.66
C ALA A 22 -6.29 18.47 3.79
N ASP A 23 -6.15 18.52 2.46
CA ASP A 23 -6.75 17.54 1.56
C ASP A 23 -6.01 16.20 1.60
N LEU A 24 -4.67 16.25 1.69
CA LEU A 24 -3.83 15.07 1.83
C LEU A 24 -3.98 14.41 3.21
N ASP A 25 -4.10 15.21 4.27
CA ASP A 25 -4.26 14.70 5.63
C ASP A 25 -5.59 13.96 5.83
N ARG A 26 -6.63 14.35 5.07
CA ARG A 26 -7.94 13.69 5.03
C ARG A 26 -8.00 12.51 4.06
N ALA A 27 -6.99 12.34 3.20
CA ALA A 27 -7.00 11.30 2.19
C ALA A 27 -6.90 9.89 2.79
N ARG A 28 -7.64 8.94 2.21
CA ARG A 28 -7.57 7.52 2.59
C ARG A 28 -6.86 6.73 1.51
N PHE A 29 -5.89 5.91 1.91
CA PHE A 29 -5.23 4.97 0.99
C PHE A 29 -6.21 3.86 0.61
N ARG A 30 -6.34 3.59 -0.70
CA ARG A 30 -7.26 2.60 -1.24
C ARG A 30 -6.60 1.82 -2.37
N VAL A 31 -6.88 0.52 -2.46
CA VAL A 31 -6.51 -0.36 -3.59
C VAL A 31 -7.80 -1.02 -4.09
N GLY A 32 -8.06 -0.98 -5.41
CA GLY A 32 -9.32 -1.52 -5.96
C GLY A 32 -10.59 -0.89 -5.37
N LEU A 33 -10.53 0.41 -5.05
CA LEU A 33 -11.59 1.16 -4.34
C LEU A 33 -11.87 0.68 -2.90
N GLN A 34 -11.13 -0.26 -2.35
CA GLN A 34 -11.25 -0.68 -0.96
C GLN A 34 -10.24 0.07 -0.08
N PRO A 35 -10.62 0.58 1.10
CA PRO A 35 -9.68 1.16 2.05
C PRO A 35 -8.68 0.11 2.50
N GLU A 36 -7.40 0.41 2.31
CA GLU A 36 -6.30 -0.53 2.58
C GLU A 36 -5.42 0.02 3.72
N PRO A 37 -5.06 -0.79 4.73
CA PRO A 37 -4.08 -0.39 5.72
C PRO A 37 -2.74 -0.05 5.05
N ARG A 38 -2.10 1.03 5.50
CA ARG A 38 -0.75 1.37 5.03
C ARG A 38 0.23 0.37 5.62
N ARG A 39 1.11 -0.19 4.79
CA ARG A 39 2.20 -1.06 5.26
C ARG A 39 3.10 -0.29 6.22
N GLN A 40 3.17 -0.74 7.46
CA GLN A 40 4.04 -0.15 8.47
C GLN A 40 5.35 -0.94 8.54
N ARG A 41 6.48 -0.23 8.56
CA ARG A 41 7.78 -0.81 8.84
C ARG A 41 8.13 -0.49 10.28
N ILE A 42 8.24 -1.53 11.10
CA ILE A 42 8.71 -1.42 12.48
C ILE A 42 10.06 -2.11 12.64
N THR A 43 10.88 -1.59 13.55
CA THR A 43 12.13 -2.21 13.99
C THR A 43 11.88 -2.76 15.39
N LEU A 44 12.03 -4.07 15.56
CA LEU A 44 11.83 -4.75 16.83
C LEU A 44 13.11 -5.49 17.21
N SER A 45 13.53 -5.34 18.46
CA SER A 45 14.60 -6.15 19.04
C SER A 45 14.02 -7.46 19.56
N LEU A 46 14.58 -8.58 19.13
CA LEU A 46 14.19 -9.93 19.55
C LEU A 46 15.36 -10.60 20.27
N ASP A 47 15.05 -11.46 21.24
CA ASP A 47 16.03 -12.32 21.88
C ASP A 47 16.65 -13.29 20.85
N ILE A 48 17.93 -13.59 21.03
CA ILE A 48 18.72 -14.52 20.21
C ILE A 48 18.04 -15.88 20.12
N ASN A 49 17.53 -16.39 21.24
CA ASN A 49 16.87 -17.70 21.29
C ASN A 49 15.64 -17.77 20.35
N LEU A 50 14.88 -16.66 20.27
CA LEU A 50 13.73 -16.55 19.38
C LEU A 50 14.17 -16.46 17.92
N ILE A 51 15.23 -15.70 17.65
CA ILE A 51 15.78 -15.58 16.29
C ILE A 51 16.26 -16.95 15.78
N GLU A 52 16.93 -17.74 16.62
CA GLU A 52 17.40 -19.09 16.27
C GLU A 52 16.24 -20.06 16.04
N TYR A 53 15.21 -20.03 16.89
CA TYR A 53 13.99 -20.82 16.70
C TYR A 53 13.36 -20.53 15.33
N PHE A 54 13.14 -19.25 14.99
CA PHE A 54 12.54 -18.90 13.71
C PHE A 54 13.46 -19.15 12.53
N LYS A 55 14.79 -19.01 12.69
CA LYS A 55 15.75 -19.40 11.65
C LYS A 55 15.67 -20.89 11.35
N SER A 56 15.56 -21.74 12.36
CA SER A 56 15.42 -23.20 12.18
C SER A 56 14.09 -23.58 11.49
N LYS A 57 13.04 -22.80 11.72
CA LYS A 57 11.70 -23.02 11.14
C LYS A 57 11.50 -22.43 9.76
N ALA A 58 12.21 -21.36 9.40
CA ALA A 58 11.97 -20.59 8.18
C ALA A 58 12.53 -21.20 6.90
N GLY A 59 13.45 -22.16 7.00
CA GLY A 59 14.14 -22.72 5.83
C GLY A 59 14.73 -21.59 4.97
N GLU A 60 14.43 -21.61 3.67
CA GLU A 60 14.92 -20.61 2.69
C GLU A 60 14.18 -19.25 2.76
N GLN A 61 12.98 -19.18 3.35
CA GLN A 61 12.14 -17.98 3.26
C GLN A 61 12.51 -16.87 4.25
N GLY A 62 13.52 -17.08 5.10
CA GLY A 62 13.98 -16.11 6.09
C GLY A 62 12.98 -15.91 7.24
N TYR A 63 13.48 -15.82 8.47
CA TYR A 63 12.64 -15.74 9.69
C TYR A 63 11.66 -14.56 9.70
N ARG A 64 11.98 -13.47 8.99
CA ARG A 64 11.11 -12.29 8.85
C ARG A 64 9.79 -12.61 8.13
N THR A 65 9.81 -13.54 7.18
CA THR A 65 8.61 -13.94 6.41
C THR A 65 7.66 -14.73 7.30
N LEU A 66 8.18 -15.64 8.13
CA LEU A 66 7.37 -16.38 9.10
C LEU A 66 6.71 -15.46 10.14
N ILE A 67 7.44 -14.48 10.66
CA ILE A 67 6.89 -13.52 11.63
C ILE A 67 5.72 -12.74 11.01
N ASN A 68 5.85 -12.31 9.75
CA ASN A 68 4.76 -11.63 9.07
C ASN A 68 3.57 -12.57 8.79
N LEU A 69 3.83 -13.84 8.48
CA LEU A 69 2.79 -14.86 8.22
C LEU A 69 1.95 -15.14 9.47
N ILE A 70 2.58 -15.23 10.65
CA ILE A 70 1.87 -15.47 11.92
C ILE A 70 0.98 -14.28 12.30
N ASN A 71 1.45 -13.05 12.03
CA ASN A 71 0.69 -11.84 12.28
C ASN A 71 -0.37 -11.54 11.21
N GLY A 72 -0.35 -12.28 10.09
CA GLY A 72 -1.14 -12.02 8.90
C GLY A 72 -1.79 -13.30 8.39
N SER A 73 -2.83 -13.76 9.09
CA SER A 73 -3.87 -14.49 8.38
C SER A 73 -4.58 -13.48 7.46
N ASP A 74 -4.26 -13.60 6.18
CA ASP A 74 -5.04 -13.13 5.03
C ASP A 74 -5.13 -11.60 4.84
N ARG A 75 -4.47 -11.09 3.79
CA ARG A 75 -5.03 -10.30 2.66
C ARG A 75 -3.90 -9.98 1.67
N ASP A 76 -3.86 -10.74 0.57
CA ASP A 76 -3.24 -10.37 -0.71
C ASP A 76 -1.84 -9.74 -0.70
N CYS A 77 -0.81 -10.57 -0.52
CA CYS A 77 0.56 -10.19 -0.85
C CYS A 77 1.07 -10.97 -2.08
N PRO A 78 0.93 -10.46 -3.31
CA PRO A 78 1.74 -10.90 -4.42
C PRO A 78 3.14 -10.31 -4.22
N ILE A 79 3.92 -10.86 -3.29
CA ILE A 79 5.37 -10.60 -3.26
C ILE A 79 6.03 -11.56 -4.23
N LEU A 80 5.67 -11.45 -5.50
CA LEU A 80 6.42 -12.04 -6.61
C LEU A 80 6.65 -10.94 -7.66
N GLY A 81 7.89 -10.46 -7.69
CA GLY A 81 8.36 -9.33 -8.49
C GLY A 81 9.50 -8.64 -7.73
N GLN A 82 10.70 -9.22 -7.68
CA GLN A 82 11.80 -8.93 -8.63
C GLN A 82 12.14 -7.42 -8.56
N GLN A 83 13.28 -6.92 -8.10
CA GLN A 83 14.64 -7.41 -7.80
C GLN A 83 15.23 -6.53 -6.70
#